data_AF-A0A7Y5MGN8-F1
#
_entry.id   AF-A0A7Y5MGN8-F1
#
_cell.length_a   1.000
_cell.length_b   1.000
_cell.length_c   1.000
_cell.angle_alpha   90.00
_cell.angle_beta   90.00
_cell.angle_gamma   90.00
#
_symmetry.space_group_name_H-M   'P 1'
#
loop_
_entity.id
_entity.type
_entity.pdbx_description
1 polymer ?
#
loop_
_entity_poly.entity_id
_entity_poly.type
_entity_poly.pdbx_seq_one_letter_code
_entity_poly.pdbx_strand_id
1 'polypeptide(L)'
;MTKHAKPVSAFFGENIFDLPKMQQMLPKSAYEKILNVINKSEKLDRDTANIVAIAMKDWAMTKGCTHYTHWFQPLTGFTAEKHDSFIDYNDSGKIIEAFTGKQLIQGEPDASSFPSGGIRATFEARGYTIWDPTSPVFIMEYPQ
;
A
#
# COMPACT_ATOMS: atom_id res chain seq x y z
N MET A 1 31.01 12.33 28.38
CA MET A 1 30.58 12.84 27.07
C MET A 1 29.07 12.76 27.00
N THR A 2 28.39 13.89 27.15
CA THR A 2 26.93 13.98 27.08
C THR A 2 26.50 13.68 25.65
N LYS A 3 25.84 12.55 25.39
CA LYS A 3 25.16 12.31 24.10
C LYS A 3 24.09 13.39 23.97
N HIS A 4 24.34 14.44 23.19
CA HIS A 4 23.26 15.33 22.79
C HIS A 4 22.26 14.51 21.98
N ALA A 5 21.06 14.35 22.52
CA ALA A 5 19.96 13.72 21.81
C ALA A 5 19.74 14.47 20.49
N LYS A 6 19.56 13.74 19.39
CA LYS A 6 19.21 14.34 18.10
C LYS A 6 17.92 15.16 18.29
N PRO A 7 17.79 16.34 17.65
CA PRO A 7 16.55 17.10 17.72
C PRO A 7 15.40 16.26 17.15
N VAL A 8 14.19 16.41 17.71
CA VAL A 8 13.00 15.64 17.31
C VAL A 8 12.72 15.77 15.80
N SER A 9 12.95 16.96 15.25
CA SER A 9 12.83 17.25 13.82
C SER A 9 13.73 16.39 12.91
N ALA A 10 14.80 15.79 13.43
CA ALA A 10 15.70 14.95 12.64
C ALA A 10 15.16 13.53 12.38
N PHE A 11 14.18 13.07 13.16
CA PHE A 11 13.62 11.71 13.03
C PHE A 11 12.09 11.68 12.95
N PHE A 12 11.41 12.77 13.33
CA PHE A 12 9.96 12.87 13.20
C PHE A 12 9.53 12.69 11.74
N GLY A 13 8.63 11.74 11.48
CA GLY A 13 8.15 11.42 10.13
C GLY A 13 9.15 10.66 9.25
N GLU A 14 10.22 10.09 9.81
CA GLU A 14 11.20 9.33 9.02
C GLU A 14 10.66 7.99 8.49
N ASN A 15 9.65 7.44 9.16
CA ASN A 15 9.03 6.13 8.86
C ASN A 15 7.62 6.27 8.28
N ILE A 16 7.30 7.43 7.68
CA ILE A 16 6.09 7.63 6.89
C ILE A 16 6.45 7.95 5.44
N PHE A 17 5.66 7.45 4.49
CA PHE A 17 5.74 7.82 3.09
C PHE A 17 4.76 8.96 2.82
N ASP A 18 5.25 10.18 2.98
CA ASP A 18 4.49 11.43 2.93
C ASP A 18 4.63 12.14 1.57
N LEU A 19 3.91 13.25 1.39
CA LEU A 19 3.94 14.02 0.14
C LEU A 19 5.35 14.47 -0.28
N PRO A 20 6.25 14.95 0.61
CA PRO A 20 7.63 15.25 0.24
C PRO A 20 8.39 14.05 -0.33
N LYS A 21 8.25 12.86 0.27
CA LYS A 21 8.90 11.64 -0.23
C LYS A 21 8.27 11.19 -1.55
N MET A 22 6.94 11.26 -1.67
CA MET A 22 6.23 11.01 -2.92
C MET A 22 6.70 11.95 -4.03
N GLN A 23 6.92 13.23 -3.75
CA GLN A 23 7.41 14.20 -4.74
C GLN A 23 8.81 13.85 -5.25
N GLN A 24 9.67 13.26 -4.40
CA GLN A 24 11.01 12.84 -4.77
C GLN A 24 11.04 11.53 -5.55
N MET A 25 10.10 10.61 -5.27
CA MET A 25 10.13 9.25 -5.81
C MET A 25 9.15 9.02 -6.96
N LEU A 26 8.11 9.84 -7.11
CA LEU A 26 7.12 9.71 -8.16
C LEU A 26 7.45 10.60 -9.36
N PRO A 27 7.15 10.15 -10.59
CA PRO A 27 7.05 11.04 -11.74
C PRO A 27 6.09 12.20 -11.45
N LYS A 28 6.40 13.39 -11.97
CA LYS A 28 5.59 14.61 -11.76
C LYS A 28 4.10 14.40 -12.04
N SER A 29 3.77 13.70 -13.12
CA SER A 29 2.38 13.41 -13.50
C SER A 29 1.66 12.53 -12.48
N ALA A 30 2.33 11.51 -11.93
CA ALA A 30 1.75 10.63 -10.91
C ALA A 30 1.56 11.39 -9.58
N TYR A 31 2.52 12.22 -9.20
CA TYR A 31 2.44 13.07 -8.01
C TYR A 31 1.26 14.05 -8.08
N GLU A 32 1.10 14.75 -9.21
CA GLU A 32 -0.03 15.68 -9.42
C GLU A 32 -1.39 14.96 -9.35
N LYS A 33 -1.48 13.74 -9.90
CA LYS A 33 -2.69 12.92 -9.78
C LYS A 33 -2.98 12.53 -8.34
N ILE A 34 -1.97 12.14 -7.55
CA ILE A 34 -2.15 11.84 -6.12
C ILE A 34 -2.64 13.07 -5.35
N LEU A 35 -2.12 14.25 -5.66
CA LEU A 35 -2.63 15.49 -5.07
C LEU A 35 -4.10 15.74 -5.44
N ASN A 36 -4.53 15.46 -6.67
CA ASN A 36 -5.94 15.57 -7.04
C ASN A 36 -6.81 14.55 -6.31
N VAL A 37 -6.36 13.30 -6.19
CA VAL A 37 -7.06 12.25 -5.43
C VAL A 37 -7.27 12.69 -3.96
N ILE A 38 -6.24 13.22 -3.32
CA ILE A 38 -6.30 13.69 -1.92
C ILE A 38 -7.22 14.92 -1.79
N ASN A 39 -7.03 15.94 -2.64
CA ASN A 39 -7.70 17.23 -2.45
C ASN A 39 -9.13 17.28 -3.01
N LYS A 40 -9.43 16.46 -4.03
CA LYS A 40 -10.71 16.47 -4.75
C LYS A 40 -11.50 15.18 -4.59
N SER A 41 -10.99 14.21 -3.84
CA SER A 41 -11.62 12.88 -3.69
C SER A 41 -11.84 12.17 -5.03
N GLU A 42 -10.94 12.39 -5.98
CA GLU A 42 -10.95 11.69 -7.28
C GLU A 42 -10.56 10.21 -7.11
N LYS A 43 -10.98 9.34 -8.03
CA LYS A 43 -10.57 7.93 -8.00
C LYS A 43 -9.12 7.79 -8.44
N LEU A 44 -8.36 6.96 -7.72
CA LEU A 44 -7.01 6.57 -8.11
C LEU A 44 -7.06 5.60 -9.29
N ASP A 45 -6.49 6.00 -10.43
CA ASP A 45 -6.39 5.13 -11.60
C ASP A 45 -5.31 4.05 -11.45
N ARG A 46 -5.48 2.95 -12.19
CA ARG A 46 -4.63 1.75 -12.08
C ARG A 46 -3.15 2.02 -12.40
N ASP A 47 -2.88 2.87 -13.38
CA ASP A 47 -1.51 3.15 -13.81
C ASP A 47 -0.78 3.96 -12.73
N THR A 48 -1.44 4.99 -12.21
CA THR A 48 -0.94 5.78 -11.07
C THR A 48 -0.78 4.92 -9.83
N ALA A 49 -1.73 4.02 -9.54
CA ALA A 49 -1.63 3.08 -8.43
C ALA A 49 -0.41 2.15 -8.55
N ASN A 50 -0.11 1.65 -9.75
CA ASN A 50 1.07 0.81 -9.97
C ASN A 50 2.37 1.59 -9.76
N ILE A 51 2.45 2.83 -10.26
CA ILE A 51 3.61 3.70 -10.06
C ILE A 51 3.84 3.97 -8.56
N VAL A 52 2.77 4.27 -7.83
CA VAL A 52 2.83 4.53 -6.39
C VAL A 52 3.21 3.27 -5.61
N ALA A 53 2.65 2.11 -5.97
CA ALA A 53 3.00 0.85 -5.32
C ALA A 53 4.49 0.52 -5.47
N ILE A 54 5.06 0.68 -6.68
CA ILE A 54 6.50 0.48 -6.89
C ILE A 54 7.31 1.41 -5.99
N ALA A 55 6.98 2.71 -5.96
CA ALA A 55 7.70 3.68 -5.13
C ALA A 55 7.56 3.39 -3.63
N MET A 56 6.38 2.98 -3.15
CA MET A 56 6.15 2.58 -1.76
C MET A 56 7.00 1.38 -1.37
N LYS A 57 7.04 0.36 -2.22
CA LYS A 57 7.85 -0.85 -2.00
C LYS A 57 9.33 -0.51 -1.96
N ASP A 58 9.82 0.23 -2.94
CA ASP A 58 11.23 0.60 -3.02
C ASP A 58 11.63 1.43 -1.79
N TRP A 59 10.81 2.39 -1.38
CA TRP A 59 11.00 3.15 -0.14
C TRP A 59 11.05 2.24 1.09
N ALA A 60 10.07 1.35 1.26
CA ALA A 60 10.01 0.44 2.40
C ALA A 60 11.22 -0.52 2.44
N MET A 61 11.65 -1.03 1.28
CA MET A 61 12.83 -1.88 1.17
C MET A 61 14.12 -1.15 1.53
N THR A 62 14.24 0.16 1.25
CA THR A 62 15.40 0.95 1.74
C THR A 62 15.51 0.99 3.26
N LYS A 63 14.40 0.73 3.96
CA LYS A 63 14.29 0.64 5.42
C LYS A 63 14.34 -0.79 5.95
N GLY A 64 14.55 -1.78 5.08
CA GLY A 64 14.64 -3.20 5.45
C GLY A 64 13.29 -3.90 5.62
N CYS A 65 12.18 -3.30 5.18
CA CYS A 65 10.87 -3.96 5.24
C CYS A 65 10.80 -5.14 4.27
N THR A 66 10.24 -6.25 4.75
CA THR A 66 10.07 -7.51 4.00
C THR A 66 8.60 -7.87 3.77
N HIS A 67 7.70 -7.21 4.50
CA HIS A 67 6.26 -7.47 4.50
C HIS A 67 5.48 -6.15 4.43
N TYR A 68 4.23 -6.25 4.00
CA TYR A 68 3.23 -5.21 4.09
C TYR A 68 1.94 -5.78 4.71
N THR A 69 1.08 -4.90 5.19
CA THR A 69 -0.26 -5.26 5.67
C THR A 69 -1.23 -4.14 5.32
N HIS A 70 -2.47 -4.50 5.00
CA HIS A 70 -3.56 -3.52 5.02
C HIS A 70 -3.95 -3.28 6.46
N TRP A 71 -3.53 -2.15 7.00
CA TRP A 71 -3.87 -1.76 8.36
C TRP A 71 -5.26 -1.12 8.41
N PHE A 72 -6.18 -1.71 9.16
CA PHE A 72 -7.52 -1.17 9.38
C PHE A 72 -8.04 -1.53 10.77
N GLN A 73 -8.93 -0.70 11.31
CA GLN A 73 -9.58 -0.92 12.61
C GLN A 73 -11.03 -1.40 12.40
N PRO A 74 -11.34 -2.69 12.61
CA PRO A 74 -12.71 -3.17 12.57
C PRO A 74 -13.51 -2.69 13.80
N LEU A 75 -14.83 -2.58 13.67
CA LEU A 75 -15.77 -2.19 14.74
C LEU A 75 -15.78 -3.13 15.95
N THR A 76 -15.01 -4.23 15.91
CA THR A 76 -14.82 -5.18 17.00
C THR A 76 -13.76 -4.74 18.02
N GLY A 77 -13.04 -3.64 17.78
CA GLY A 77 -12.09 -3.05 18.74
C GLY A 77 -10.71 -3.70 18.78
N PHE A 78 -10.44 -4.72 17.97
CA PHE A 78 -9.12 -5.34 17.81
C PHE A 78 -8.59 -5.09 16.40
N THR A 79 -7.33 -4.67 16.27
CA THR A 79 -6.68 -4.57 14.95
C THR A 79 -6.48 -5.97 14.38
N ALA A 80 -6.99 -6.22 13.17
CA ALA A 80 -6.70 -7.43 12.41
C ALA A 80 -5.67 -7.06 11.35
N GLU A 81 -4.46 -7.62 11.45
CA GLU A 81 -3.40 -7.43 10.47
C GLU A 81 -3.08 -8.76 9.81
N LYS A 82 -2.92 -8.74 8.49
CA LYS A 82 -2.41 -9.87 7.72
C LYS A 82 -1.13 -9.42 7.06
N HIS A 83 -0.01 -10.02 7.48
CA HIS A 83 1.29 -9.66 6.95
C HIS A 83 1.57 -10.50 5.70
N ASP A 84 1.63 -9.84 4.55
CA ASP A 84 1.96 -10.43 3.27
C ASP A 84 3.40 -10.04 2.89
N SER A 85 4.16 -11.00 2.37
CA SER A 85 5.54 -10.74 1.94
C SER A 85 5.56 -9.99 0.61
N PHE A 86 6.60 -9.20 0.37
CA PHE A 86 6.89 -8.68 -0.97
C PHE A 86 7.35 -9.77 -1.95
N ILE A 87 7.73 -10.96 -1.46
CA ILE A 87 8.20 -12.05 -2.33
C ILE A 87 7.07 -12.56 -3.23
N ASP A 88 7.36 -12.67 -4.52
CA ASP A 88 6.52 -13.29 -5.54
C ASP A 88 7.40 -14.04 -6.56
N TYR A 89 6.77 -14.81 -7.46
CA TYR A 89 7.45 -15.50 -8.56
C TYR A 89 7.11 -14.83 -9.89
N ASN A 90 8.13 -14.57 -10.71
CA ASN A 90 7.89 -14.15 -12.09
C ASN A 90 7.46 -15.33 -12.98
N ASP A 91 7.07 -15.04 -14.23
CA ASP A 91 6.65 -16.06 -15.21
C ASP A 91 7.71 -17.15 -15.48
N SER A 92 8.98 -16.88 -15.17
CA SER A 92 10.09 -17.83 -15.30
C SER A 92 10.37 -18.64 -14.02
N GLY A 93 9.58 -18.45 -12.96
CA GLY A 93 9.75 -19.12 -11.67
C GLY A 93 10.86 -18.52 -10.79
N LYS A 94 11.41 -17.36 -11.14
CA LYS A 94 12.42 -16.66 -10.33
C LYS A 94 11.73 -15.81 -9.26
N ILE A 95 12.28 -15.84 -8.05
CA ILE A 95 11.87 -14.99 -6.94
C ILE A 95 12.14 -13.52 -7.28
N ILE A 96 11.13 -12.68 -7.08
CA ILE A 96 11.17 -11.22 -7.22
C ILE A 96 10.45 -10.57 -6.04
N GLU A 97 10.76 -9.31 -5.77
CA GLU A 97 9.98 -8.48 -4.84
C GLU A 97 8.93 -7.67 -5.61
N ALA A 98 7.66 -8.02 -5.43
CA ALA A 98 6.53 -7.41 -6.10
C ALA A 98 5.57 -6.73 -5.12
N PHE A 99 5.17 -5.52 -5.47
CA PHE A 99 4.04 -4.82 -4.86
C PHE A 99 3.39 -4.00 -5.96
N THR A 100 2.10 -4.21 -6.18
CA THR A 100 1.40 -3.66 -7.36
C THR A 100 0.20 -2.83 -6.95
N GLY A 101 -0.28 -1.99 -7.85
CA GLY A 101 -1.44 -1.14 -7.63
C GLY A 101 -2.71 -1.91 -7.27
N LYS A 102 -2.78 -3.21 -7.59
CA LYS A 102 -3.86 -4.10 -7.15
C LYS A 102 -4.03 -4.15 -5.63
N GLN A 103 -2.96 -3.89 -4.88
CA GLN A 103 -3.00 -3.81 -3.41
C GLN A 103 -3.45 -2.44 -2.90
N LEU A 104 -3.55 -1.43 -3.77
CA LEU A 104 -3.92 -0.07 -3.38
C LEU A 104 -5.35 0.29 -3.79
N ILE A 105 -5.86 -0.30 -4.85
CA ILE A 105 -7.19 -0.02 -5.40
C ILE A 105 -8.12 -1.21 -5.23
N GLN A 106 -9.42 -0.95 -5.29
CA GLN A 106 -10.43 -2.01 -5.37
C GLN A 106 -10.15 -2.89 -6.58
N GLY A 107 -9.89 -4.18 -6.35
CA GLY A 107 -9.78 -5.15 -7.44
C GLY A 107 -11.10 -5.23 -8.20
N GLU A 108 -11.03 -5.27 -9.53
CA GLU A 108 -12.19 -5.66 -10.32
C GLU A 108 -12.58 -7.10 -9.96
N PRO A 109 -13.88 -7.41 -9.82
CA PRO A 109 -14.30 -8.79 -9.69
C PRO A 109 -13.94 -9.51 -10.99
N ASP A 110 -12.92 -10.36 -10.93
CA ASP A 110 -12.64 -11.36 -11.93
C ASP A 110 -13.89 -12.23 -12.09
N ALA A 111 -14.69 -11.92 -13.11
CA ALA A 111 -15.84 -12.70 -13.53
C ALA A 111 -15.43 -13.87 -14.44
N SER A 112 -14.26 -14.47 -14.22
CA SER A 112 -13.78 -15.64 -14.95
C SER A 112 -13.39 -16.78 -14.01
N SER A 113 -14.38 -17.48 -13.48
CA SER A 113 -14.24 -18.93 -13.23
C SER A 113 -15.59 -19.58 -12.94
N PHE A 114 -15.90 -20.57 -13.79
CA PHE A 114 -17.01 -21.53 -13.78
C PHE A 114 -18.29 -21.17 -14.55
N PRO A 115 -18.48 -21.74 -15.76
CA PRO A 115 -19.80 -21.89 -16.36
C PRO A 115 -20.48 -23.11 -15.74
N SER A 116 -21.10 -22.98 -14.56
CA SER A 116 -22.20 -23.87 -14.15
C SER A 116 -22.92 -23.37 -12.89
N GLY A 117 -24.10 -22.81 -13.11
CA GLY A 117 -25.32 -23.09 -12.34
C GLY A 117 -25.29 -22.91 -10.82
N GLY A 118 -25.69 -21.72 -10.37
CA GLY A 118 -26.19 -21.50 -9.01
C GLY A 118 -26.94 -20.18 -8.90
N ILE A 119 -28.27 -20.22 -8.79
CA ILE A 119 -29.22 -19.07 -8.76
C ILE A 119 -29.13 -18.25 -7.44
N ARG A 120 -27.96 -18.18 -6.82
CA ARG A 120 -27.75 -17.35 -5.61
C ARG A 120 -26.46 -16.57 -5.78
N ALA A 121 -26.60 -15.32 -6.23
CA ALA A 121 -25.52 -14.34 -6.25
C ALA A 121 -25.10 -14.03 -4.81
N THR A 122 -24.09 -14.72 -4.28
CA THR A 122 -23.41 -14.33 -3.04
C THR A 122 -22.33 -13.27 -3.31
N PHE A 123 -22.59 -12.33 -4.21
CA PHE A 123 -21.61 -11.36 -4.71
C PHE A 123 -21.33 -10.20 -3.73
N GLU A 124 -22.17 -10.04 -2.70
CA GLU A 124 -22.15 -8.88 -1.80
C GLU A 124 -21.34 -9.08 -0.51
N ALA A 125 -20.68 -10.23 -0.32
CA ALA A 125 -19.97 -10.56 0.92
C ALA A 125 -18.44 -10.60 0.78
N ARG A 126 -17.85 -9.76 -0.10
CA ARG A 126 -16.40 -9.60 -0.19
C ARG A 126 -16.01 -8.22 0.30
N GLY A 127 -15.31 -8.17 1.43
CA GLY A 127 -14.64 -6.95 1.88
C GLY A 127 -13.48 -6.64 0.93
N TYR A 128 -13.46 -5.43 0.38
CA TYR A 128 -12.34 -4.95 -0.41
C TYR A 128 -11.47 -4.07 0.49
N THR A 129 -10.17 -4.35 0.54
CA THR A 129 -9.20 -3.43 1.12
C THR A 129 -8.79 -2.43 0.04
N ILE A 130 -8.93 -1.15 0.35
CA ILE A 130 -8.54 -0.03 -0.52
C ILE A 130 -7.65 0.87 0.32
N TRP A 131 -6.56 1.37 -0.27
CA TRP A 131 -5.72 2.34 0.39
C TRP A 131 -6.41 3.72 0.38
N ASP A 132 -6.42 4.38 1.53
CA ASP A 132 -6.83 5.78 1.67
C ASP A 132 -5.61 6.71 1.49
N PRO A 133 -5.49 7.45 0.37
CA PRO A 133 -4.33 8.29 0.09
C PRO A 133 -4.23 9.53 0.99
N THR A 134 -5.28 9.86 1.74
CA THR A 134 -5.25 10.96 2.72
C THR A 134 -4.47 10.58 3.99
N SER A 135 -4.31 9.28 4.24
CA SER A 135 -3.45 8.75 5.30
C SER A 135 -2.14 8.22 4.71
N PRO A 136 -0.98 8.75 5.11
CA PRO A 136 0.31 8.25 4.63
C PRO A 136 0.52 6.80 5.10
N VAL A 137 1.13 5.99 4.24
CA VAL A 137 1.61 4.66 4.66
C VAL A 137 2.81 4.84 5.59
N PHE A 138 2.97 3.91 6.53
CA PHE A 138 4.00 3.99 7.55
C PHE A 138 4.65 2.63 7.77
N ILE A 139 5.85 2.66 8.34
CA ILE A 139 6.58 1.48 8.78
C ILE A 139 6.36 1.32 10.28
N MET A 140 5.96 0.12 10.68
CA MET A 140 5.94 -0.31 12.07
C MET A 140 6.96 -1.43 12.23
N GLU A 141 7.90 -1.23 13.16
CA GLU A 141 8.87 -2.26 13.53
C GLU A 141 8.24 -3.15 14.60
N TYR A 142 8.15 -4.45 14.29
CA TYR A 142 7.79 -5.45 15.28
C TYR A 142 9.06 -5.97 15.96
N PRO A 143 9.10 -6.06 17.30
CA PRO A 143 10.22 -6.71 17.99
C PRO A 143 10.31 -8.17 17.51
N GLN A 144 11.54 -8.59 17.17
CA GLN A 144 11.88 -9.97 16.81
C GLN A 144 11.89 -10.87 18.06
#